data_AF-A0A2M8P5F4-F1
#
_entry.id   AF-A0A2M8P5F4-F1
#
_cell.length_a   1.000
_cell.length_b   1.000
_cell.length_c   1.000
_cell.angle_alpha   90.00
_cell.angle_beta   90.00
_cell.angle_gamma   90.00
#
_symmetry.space_group_name_H-M   'P 1'
#
loop_
_entity.id
_entity.type
_entity.pdbx_description
1 polymer ?
#
loop_
_entity_poly.entity_id
_entity_poly.type
_entity_poly.pdbx_seq_one_letter_code
_entity_poly.pdbx_strand_id
1 'polypeptide(L)' 'MAPESLVDGVFTTKSDVWSFGVLMWEVMTLGQQPYHGQTNWDVVNYVRRKGRLSKPDACPEEL' A
#
# COMPACT_ATOMS: atom_id res chain seq x y z
N MET A 1 3.88 0.27 -4.74
CA MET A 1 5.34 0.21 -4.59
C MET A 1 5.71 0.51 -3.13
N ALA A 2 6.74 -0.14 -2.60
CA ALA A 2 7.18 0.07 -1.21
C ALA A 2 7.88 1.44 -1.02
N PRO A 3 7.84 2.04 0.19
CA PRO A 3 8.46 3.33 0.44
C PRO A 3 9.96 3.38 0.11
N GLU A 4 10.72 2.36 0.44
CA GLU A 4 12.15 2.24 0.15
C GLU A 4 12.45 2.18 -1.35
N SER A 5 11.54 1.61 -2.14
CA SER A 5 11.65 1.57 -3.58
C SER A 5 11.33 2.94 -4.21
N LEU A 6 10.38 3.69 -3.64
CA LEU A 6 10.01 5.03 -4.14
C LEU A 6 11.04 6.11 -3.77
N VAL A 7 11.66 6.01 -2.60
CA VAL A 7 12.58 7.04 -2.09
C VAL A 7 14.03 6.74 -2.45
N ASP A 8 14.46 5.49 -2.22
CA ASP A 8 15.87 5.11 -2.27
C ASP A 8 16.19 4.23 -3.50
N GLY A 9 15.17 3.85 -4.29
CA GLY A 9 15.34 2.94 -5.42
C GLY A 9 15.73 1.52 -5.01
N VAL A 10 15.47 1.13 -3.76
CA VAL A 10 15.83 -0.18 -3.23
C VAL A 10 14.70 -1.19 -3.52
N PHE A 11 15.06 -2.29 -4.19
CA PHE A 11 14.13 -3.37 -4.54
C PHE A 11 14.61 -4.69 -3.92
N THR A 12 13.74 -5.30 -3.12
CA THR A 12 14.00 -6.57 -2.43
C THR A 12 12.73 -7.42 -2.41
N THR A 13 12.85 -8.69 -2.05
CA THR A 13 11.67 -9.52 -1.80
C THR A 13 10.73 -8.91 -0.75
N LYS A 14 11.24 -8.08 0.18
CA LYS A 14 10.40 -7.40 1.17
C LYS A 14 9.59 -6.25 0.56
N SER A 15 10.13 -5.52 -0.41
CA SER A 15 9.37 -4.51 -1.16
C SER A 15 8.29 -5.14 -2.05
N ASP A 16 8.54 -6.37 -2.53
CA ASP A 16 7.54 -7.15 -3.26
C ASP A 16 6.40 -7.59 -2.35
N VAL A 17 6.70 -8.10 -1.15
CA VAL A 17 5.69 -8.45 -0.13
C VAL A 17 4.83 -7.23 0.23
N TRP A 18 5.43 -6.04 0.36
CA TRP A 18 4.68 -4.81 0.57
C TRP A 18 3.71 -4.54 -0.59
N SER A 19 4.21 -4.62 -1.83
CA SER A 19 3.40 -4.37 -3.02
C SER A 19 2.29 -5.39 -3.19
N PHE A 20 2.52 -6.65 -2.78
CA PHE A 20 1.49 -7.68 -2.71
C PHE A 20 0.37 -7.33 -1.72
N GLY A 21 0.70 -6.75 -0.56
CA GLY A 21 -0.34 -6.27 0.38
C GLY A 21 -1.22 -5.16 -0.19
N VAL A 22 -0.63 -4.24 -0.98
CA VAL A 22 -1.41 -3.23 -1.72
C VAL A 22 -2.27 -3.89 -2.79
N LEU A 23 -1.74 -4.86 -3.53
CA LEU A 23 -2.50 -5.63 -4.51
C LEU A 23 -3.70 -6.37 -3.89
N MET A 24 -3.51 -7.00 -2.73
CA MET A 24 -4.62 -7.63 -2.01
C MET A 24 -5.71 -6.61 -1.66
N TRP A 25 -5.33 -5.42 -1.22
CA TRP A 25 -6.29 -4.34 -0.97
C TRP A 25 -7.05 -3.92 -2.23
N GLU A 26 -6.36 -3.78 -3.36
CA GLU A 26 -6.98 -3.48 -4.66
C GLU A 26 -7.98 -4.57 -5.07
N VAL A 27 -7.63 -5.86 -4.92
CA VAL A 27 -8.52 -6.98 -5.22
C VAL A 27 -9.77 -6.95 -4.33
N MET A 28 -9.59 -6.74 -3.01
CA MET A 28 -10.68 -6.73 -2.04
C MET A 28 -11.61 -5.53 -2.18
N THR A 29 -11.14 -4.44 -2.78
CA THR A 29 -11.94 -3.24 -3.08
C THR A 29 -12.48 -3.23 -4.50
N LEU A 30 -12.36 -4.33 -5.24
CA LEU A 30 -12.81 -4.45 -6.64
C LEU A 30 -12.13 -3.42 -7.57
N GLY A 31 -10.83 -3.18 -7.35
CA GLY A 31 -9.99 -2.35 -8.21
C GLY A 31 -9.98 -0.86 -7.86
N GLN A 32 -10.29 -0.48 -6.62
CA GLN A 32 -10.14 0.92 -6.21
C GLN A 32 -8.68 1.36 -6.26
N GLN A 33 -8.46 2.65 -6.50
CA GLN A 33 -7.11 3.22 -6.48
C GLN A 33 -6.60 3.34 -5.03
N PRO A 34 -5.44 2.75 -4.70
CA PRO A 34 -4.86 2.90 -3.37
C PRO A 34 -4.41 4.35 -3.13
N TYR A 35 -4.65 4.86 -1.92
CA TYR A 35 -4.32 6.23 -1.51
C TYR A 35 -4.85 7.30 -2.48
N HIS A 36 -6.08 7.12 -2.97
CA HIS A 36 -6.72 8.03 -3.92
C HIS A 36 -6.61 9.50 -3.47
N GLY A 37 -6.18 10.37 -4.40
CA GLY A 37 -6.00 11.82 -4.16
C GLY A 37 -4.69 12.22 -3.49
N GLN A 38 -3.78 11.28 -3.20
CA GLN A 38 -2.45 11.58 -2.64
C GLN A 38 -1.35 11.49 -3.70
N THR A 39 -0.35 12.36 -3.62
CA THR A 39 0.87 12.22 -4.43
C THR A 39 1.78 11.12 -3.87
N ASN A 40 2.74 10.64 -4.66
CA ASN A 40 3.73 9.66 -4.19
C ASN A 40 4.46 10.14 -2.92
N TRP A 41 4.77 11.43 -2.83
CA TRP A 41 5.42 12.01 -1.65
C TRP A 41 4.52 12.03 -0.42
N ASP A 42 3.23 12.35 -0.59
CA ASP A 42 2.25 12.31 0.49
C ASP A 42 2.09 10.89 1.03
N VAL A 43 1.98 9.90 0.13
CA VAL A 43 1.86 8.48 0.49
C VAL A 43 3.09 8.01 1.25
N VAL A 44 4.30 8.34 0.80
CA VAL A 44 5.55 8.00 1.50
C VAL A 44 5.55 8.58 2.91
N ASN A 45 5.20 9.85 3.07
CA ASN A 45 5.15 10.50 4.38
C ASN A 45 4.08 9.90 5.30
N TYR A 46 2.90 9.63 4.76
CA TYR A 46 1.80 8.98 5.48
C TYR A 46 2.19 7.59 5.97
N VAL A 47 2.76 6.77 5.10
CA VAL A 47 3.19 5.39 5.41
C VAL A 47 4.34 5.37 6.43
N ARG A 48 5.30 6.30 6.31
CA ARG A 48 6.39 6.48 7.30
C ARG A 48 5.88 6.82 8.69
N ARG A 49 4.74 7.53 8.80
CA ARG A 49 4.04 7.80 10.06
C ARG A 49 3.15 6.63 10.53
N LYS A 50 3.40 5.42 10.01
CA LYS A 50 2.62 4.20 10.25
C LYS A 50 1.16 4.26 9.76
N GLY A 51 0.83 5.23 8.90
CA GLY A 51 -0.45 5.25 8.18
C GLY A 51 -0.59 4.05 7.25
N ARG A 52 -1.82 3.55 7.06
CA ARG A 52 -2.15 2.40 6.21
C ARG A 52 -3.47 2.65 5.47
N LEU A 53 -3.72 1.92 4.39
CA LEU A 53 -5.03 1.89 3.75
C LEU A 53 -6.08 1.41 4.75
N SER A 54 -7.30 1.95 4.65
CA SER A 54 -8.42 1.50 5.47
C SER A 54 -8.79 0.05 5.12
N LYS A 55 -9.24 -0.71 6.12
CA LYS A 55 -9.75 -2.07 5.90
C LYS A 55 -10.95 -2.01 4.94
N PRO A 56 -10.98 -2.79 3.85
CA PRO A 56 -12.15 -2.89 2.97
C PRO A 56 -13.37 -3.45 3.71
N ASP A 57 -14.58 -2.99 3.36
CA ASP A 57 -15.81 -3.34 4.07
C ASP A 57 -16.13 -4.84 4.07
N ALA A 58 -15.83 -5.53 2.96
CA ALA A 58 -16.06 -6.97 2.81
C ALA A 58 -14.85 -7.83 3.21
N CYS A 59 -13.87 -7.26 3.93
CA CYS A 59 -12.65 -7.99 4.28
C CYS A 59 -12.88 -8.95 5.47
N PRO A 60 -12.72 -10.29 5.27
CA PRO A 60 -12.86 -11.27 6.36
C PRO A 60 -11.82 -11.00 7.46
N GLU A 61 -12.10 -11.42 8.70
CA GLU A 61 -11.19 -11.18 9.84
C GLU A 61 -9.87 -11.94 9.78
N GLU A 62 -9.79 -12.99 8.96
CA GLU A 62 -8.65 -13.87 8.84
C GLU A 62 -7.51 -13.30 7.95
N LEU A 63 -7.75 -12.15 7.32
CA LEU A 63 -6.81 -11.41 6.46
C LEU A 63 -6.34 -10.11 7.15
#